data_AF-A0A8T5W517-F1
#
_entry.id   AF-A0A8T5W517-F1
#
_cell.length_a   1.000
_cell.length_b   1.000
_cell.length_c   1.000
_cell.angle_alpha   90.00
_cell.angle_beta   90.00
_cell.angle_gamma   90.00
#
_symmetry.space_group_name_H-M   'P 1'
#
loop_
_entity.id
_entity.type
_entity.pdbx_description
1 polymer ?
#
loop_
_entity_poly.entity_id
_entity_poly.type
_entity_poly.pdbx_seq_one_letter_code
_entity_poly.pdbx_strand_id
1 'polypeptide(L)'
;MLSYIIRRSFYMIIILLVVSVVAFVIIQLPPGDYLTSLIRRLRESGITMTDEQIRSLEERFGLNLPVYARYFKWMWNMLHGDFGKSFQWNEPVSKLIAERLPLTVTLSILAMLFTYAVAIPIGIASATHQYSIADYSFTVAGFAGLAIPNFLLALVLMFIFYKYFNLSAGGLFSLEYQIAPWSLGKVIDMLKHLPIPIIVIGTAGTA
;
A
#
# COMPACT_ATOMS: atom_id res chain seq x y z
N MET A 1 -7.81 -12.52 29.46
CA MET A 1 -8.08 -12.17 28.04
C MET A 1 -8.65 -10.76 27.88
N LEU A 2 -9.69 -10.37 28.62
CA LEU A 2 -10.27 -9.02 28.50
C LEU A 2 -9.28 -7.88 28.81
N SER A 3 -8.52 -7.95 29.92
CA SER A 3 -7.52 -6.90 30.24
C SER A 3 -6.40 -6.80 29.20
N TYR A 4 -6.04 -7.93 28.56
CA TYR A 4 -5.07 -7.97 27.48
C TYR A 4 -5.59 -7.27 26.22
N ILE A 5 -6.84 -7.55 25.83
CA ILE A 5 -7.49 -6.89 24.69
C ILE A 5 -7.58 -5.38 24.95
N ILE A 6 -8.05 -4.96 26.12
CA ILE A 6 -8.15 -3.53 26.49
C ILE A 6 -6.78 -2.86 26.40
N ARG A 7 -5.75 -3.45 27.02
CA ARG A 7 -4.39 -2.90 27.00
C ARG A 7 -3.85 -2.78 25.57
N ARG A 8 -4.09 -3.78 24.71
CA ARG A 8 -3.62 -3.78 23.33
C ARG A 8 -4.38 -2.75 22.47
N SER A 9 -5.69 -2.66 22.62
CA SER A 9 -6.51 -1.64 21.95
C SER A 9 -6.11 -0.23 22.36
N PHE A 10 -5.81 -0.02 23.64
CA PHE A 10 -5.31 1.26 24.14
C PHE A 10 -3.97 1.65 23.49
N TYR A 11 -2.99 0.72 23.44
CA TYR A 11 -1.73 0.97 22.74
C TYR A 11 -1.93 1.23 21.25
N MET A 12 -2.85 0.52 20.60
CA MET A 12 -3.18 0.75 19.19
C MET A 12 -3.71 2.16 18.96
N ILE A 13 -4.63 2.64 19.81
CA ILE A 13 -5.19 4.00 19.72
C ILE A 13 -4.08 5.04 19.91
N ILE A 14 -3.21 4.87 20.91
CA ILE A 14 -2.08 5.78 21.14
C ILE A 14 -1.16 5.82 19.92
N ILE A 15 -0.78 4.66 19.39
CA ILE A 15 0.10 4.58 18.22
C ILE A 15 -0.54 5.26 17.02
N LEU A 16 -1.83 5.01 16.75
CA LEU A 16 -2.55 5.65 15.65
C LEU A 16 -2.57 7.18 15.80
N LEU A 17 -2.78 7.70 17.02
CA LEU A 17 -2.74 9.13 17.30
C LEU A 17 -1.35 9.74 17.10
N VAL A 18 -0.30 9.05 17.55
CA VAL A 18 1.08 9.51 17.35
C VAL A 18 1.42 9.53 15.87
N VAL A 19 1.11 8.45 15.15
CA VAL A 19 1.36 8.33 13.71
C VAL A 19 0.56 9.37 12.92
N SER A 20 -0.70 9.65 13.30
CA SER A 20 -1.50 10.68 12.62
C SER A 20 -0.94 12.08 12.81
N VAL A 21 -0.44 12.42 14.00
CA VAL A 21 0.24 13.70 14.25
C VAL A 21 1.53 13.78 13.42
N VAL A 22 2.35 12.73 13.45
CA VAL A 22 3.60 12.68 12.68
C VAL A 22 3.33 12.84 11.17
N ALA A 23 2.36 12.10 10.63
CA ALA A 23 1.97 12.21 9.23
C ALA A 23 1.48 13.63 8.88
N PHE A 24 0.65 14.23 9.74
CA PHE A 24 0.14 15.59 9.56
C PHE A 24 1.26 16.64 9.56
N VAL A 25 2.26 16.49 10.43
CA VAL A 25 3.45 17.36 10.48
C VAL A 25 4.27 17.19 9.21
N ILE A 26 4.62 15.96 8.83
CA ILE A 26 5.47 15.68 7.65
C ILE A 26 4.85 16.28 6.37
N ILE A 27 3.53 16.16 6.20
CA ILE A 27 2.83 16.70 5.03
C ILE A 27 2.86 18.24 4.99
N GLN A 28 3.00 18.90 6.14
CA GLN A 28 3.05 20.36 6.26
C GLN A 28 4.46 20.95 6.33
N LEU A 29 5.50 20.12 6.39
CA LEU A 29 6.89 20.61 6.39
C LEU A 29 7.31 21.33 5.09
N PRO A 30 6.87 20.91 3.88
CA PRO A 30 7.21 21.62 2.66
C PRO A 30 6.71 23.08 2.69
N PRO A 31 7.48 24.05 2.18
CA PRO A 31 7.06 25.44 2.14
C PRO A 31 5.88 25.64 1.19
N GLY A 32 4.86 26.36 1.68
CA GLY A 32 3.59 26.56 0.98
C GLY A 32 2.55 25.51 1.37
N ASP A 33 1.28 25.80 1.08
CA ASP A 33 0.19 24.85 1.26
C ASP A 33 -0.30 24.28 -0.09
N TYR A 34 -1.23 23.33 0.00
CA TYR A 34 -1.82 22.75 -1.20
C TYR A 34 -2.50 23.81 -2.09
N LEU A 35 -3.22 24.77 -1.49
CA LEU A 35 -3.96 25.78 -2.24
C LEU A 35 -3.00 26.69 -3.03
N THR A 36 -1.85 27.02 -2.44
CA THR A 36 -0.74 27.74 -3.08
C THR A 36 -0.25 26.97 -4.32
N SER A 37 -0.07 25.66 -4.18
CA SER A 37 0.36 24.79 -5.30
C SER A 37 -0.72 24.66 -6.38
N LEU A 38 -1.99 24.61 -6.00
CA LEU A 38 -3.12 24.57 -6.92
C LEU A 38 -3.26 25.89 -7.70
N ILE A 39 -3.21 27.02 -7.01
CA ILE A 39 -3.25 28.36 -7.62
C ILE A 39 -2.10 28.52 -8.61
N ARG A 40 -0.88 28.07 -8.25
CA ARG A 40 0.27 28.10 -9.15
C ARG A 40 0.01 27.29 -10.42
N ARG A 41 -0.47 26.05 -10.30
CA ARG A 41 -0.81 25.20 -11.46
C ARG A 41 -1.90 25.79 -12.35
N LEU A 42 -2.94 26.38 -11.76
CA LEU A 42 -4.03 27.02 -12.50
C LEU A 42 -3.53 28.26 -13.26
N ARG A 43 -2.69 29.09 -12.62
CA ARG A 43 -2.07 30.25 -13.28
C ARG A 43 -1.16 29.83 -14.44
N GLU A 44 -0.38 28.76 -14.27
CA GLU A 44 0.45 28.18 -15.35
C GLU A 44 -0.39 27.68 -16.54
N SER A 45 -1.64 27.27 -16.31
CA SER A 45 -2.60 26.85 -17.34
C SER A 45 -3.51 27.98 -17.84
N GLY A 46 -3.22 29.23 -17.48
CA GLY A 46 -3.96 30.42 -17.91
C GLY A 46 -5.28 30.67 -17.18
N ILE A 47 -5.60 29.87 -16.15
CA ILE A 47 -6.82 30.01 -15.34
C ILE A 47 -6.48 30.84 -14.10
N THR A 48 -7.18 31.96 -13.92
CA THR A 48 -7.09 32.78 -12.70
C THR A 48 -8.29 32.52 -11.81
N MET A 49 -8.04 32.36 -10.51
CA MET A 49 -9.08 32.29 -9.48
C MET A 49 -9.27 33.69 -8.90
N THR A 50 -10.51 34.08 -8.61
CA THR A 50 -10.77 35.36 -7.91
C THR A 50 -10.37 35.26 -6.44
N ASP A 51 -10.12 36.41 -5.79
CA ASP A 51 -9.75 36.45 -4.38
C ASP A 51 -10.86 35.90 -3.47
N GLU A 52 -12.13 35.99 -3.88
CA GLU A 52 -13.24 35.35 -3.15
C GLU A 52 -13.18 33.82 -3.26
N GLN A 53 -12.84 33.29 -4.43
CA GLN A 53 -12.71 31.84 -4.63
C GLN A 53 -11.57 31.28 -3.77
N ILE A 54 -10.43 31.97 -3.73
CA ILE A 54 -9.28 31.59 -2.90
C ILE A 54 -9.69 31.56 -1.42
N ARG A 55 -10.29 32.63 -0.90
CA ARG A 55 -10.75 32.69 0.50
C ARG A 55 -11.76 31.58 0.85
N SER A 56 -12.69 31.29 -0.06
CA SER A 56 -13.66 30.20 0.15
C SER A 56 -12.97 28.82 0.28
N LEU A 57 -11.89 28.60 -0.47
CA LEU A 57 -11.10 27.38 -0.41
C LEU A 57 -10.24 27.32 0.85
N GLU A 58 -9.65 28.45 1.27
CA GLU A 58 -8.91 28.55 2.53
C GLU A 58 -9.78 28.18 3.73
N GLU A 59 -10.99 28.71 3.82
CA GLU A 59 -11.95 28.38 4.88
C GLU A 59 -12.38 26.92 4.82
N ARG A 60 -12.68 26.41 3.61
CA ARG A 60 -13.06 25.01 3.39
C ARG A 60 -11.98 24.06 3.91
N PHE A 61 -10.72 24.30 3.57
CA PHE A 61 -9.59 23.47 4.01
C PHE A 61 -9.07 23.83 5.42
N GLY A 62 -9.58 24.88 6.05
CA GLY A 62 -9.12 25.32 7.38
C GLY A 62 -7.68 25.86 7.34
N LEU A 63 -7.26 26.44 6.22
CA LEU A 63 -5.94 27.04 6.05
C LEU A 63 -5.81 28.34 6.87
N ASN A 64 -6.92 29.01 7.14
CA ASN A 64 -7.02 30.15 8.04
C ASN A 64 -6.95 29.81 9.54
N LEU A 65 -7.03 28.52 9.90
CA LEU A 65 -6.99 28.08 11.29
C LEU A 65 -5.55 27.85 11.79
N PRO A 66 -5.30 28.04 13.11
CA PRO A 66 -4.08 27.55 13.73
C PRO A 66 -3.86 26.05 13.48
N VAL A 67 -2.59 25.63 13.41
CA VAL A 67 -2.19 24.26 13.02
C VAL A 67 -2.90 23.18 13.85
N TYR A 68 -3.06 23.38 15.16
CA TYR A 68 -3.77 22.44 16.03
C TYR A 68 -5.26 22.32 15.67
N ALA A 69 -5.94 23.44 15.39
CA ALA A 69 -7.36 23.44 15.03
C ALA A 69 -7.57 22.79 13.66
N ARG A 70 -6.64 23.00 12.72
CA ARG A 70 -6.62 22.31 11.42
C ARG A 70 -6.46 20.80 11.58
N TYR A 71 -5.57 20.35 12.48
CA TYR A 71 -5.42 18.93 12.81
C TYR A 71 -6.71 18.31 13.33
N PHE A 72 -7.35 18.95 14.32
CA PHE A 72 -8.60 18.44 14.89
C PHE A 72 -9.74 18.44 13.87
N LYS A 73 -9.85 19.46 13.01
CA LYS A 73 -10.81 19.49 11.90
C LYS A 73 -10.59 18.32 10.93
N TRP A 74 -9.34 18.09 10.54
CA TRP A 74 -8.98 16.97 9.65
C TRP A 74 -9.27 15.61 10.28
N MET A 75 -8.86 15.41 11.53
CA MET A 75 -9.11 14.17 12.27
C MET A 75 -10.61 13.91 12.46
N TRP A 76 -11.39 14.95 12.79
CA TRP A 76 -12.83 14.85 12.94
C TRP A 76 -13.51 14.40 11.64
N ASN A 77 -13.17 15.03 10.51
CA ASN A 77 -13.70 14.64 9.20
C ASN A 77 -13.34 13.19 8.85
N MET A 78 -12.08 12.79 9.08
CA MET A 78 -11.61 11.43 8.82
C MET A 78 -12.39 10.38 9.63
N LEU A 79 -12.67 10.66 10.91
CA LEU A 79 -13.46 9.76 11.77
C LEU A 79 -14.93 9.64 11.32
N HIS A 80 -15.45 10.62 10.58
CA HIS A 80 -16.79 10.58 9.96
C HIS A 80 -16.78 9.99 8.55
N GLY A 81 -15.64 9.46 8.10
CA GLY A 81 -15.48 8.86 6.77
C GLY A 81 -15.20 9.87 5.65
N ASP A 82 -15.06 11.16 5.98
CA ASP A 82 -14.60 12.18 5.03
C ASP A 82 -13.07 12.30 5.07
N PHE A 83 -12.42 11.51 4.22
CA PHE A 83 -10.97 11.57 3.99
C PHE A 83 -10.54 12.73 3.09
N GLY A 84 -11.50 13.53 2.62
CA GLY A 84 -11.26 14.61 1.67
C GLY A 84 -11.08 14.13 0.23
N LYS A 85 -10.57 15.03 -0.59
CA LYS A 85 -10.34 14.83 -2.02
C LYS A 85 -8.85 14.64 -2.29
N SER A 86 -8.52 13.61 -3.07
CA SER A 86 -7.19 13.44 -3.60
C SER A 86 -6.96 14.47 -4.69
N PHE A 87 -5.96 15.31 -4.48
CA PHE A 87 -5.64 16.37 -5.42
C PHE A 87 -4.89 15.88 -6.65
N GLN A 88 -4.10 14.81 -6.50
CA GLN A 88 -3.39 14.19 -7.63
C GLN A 88 -4.36 13.51 -8.61
N TRP A 89 -5.37 12.84 -8.07
CA TRP A 89 -6.33 12.04 -8.84
C TRP A 89 -7.65 12.76 -9.08
N ASN A 90 -7.84 13.94 -8.47
CA ASN A 90 -9.07 14.73 -8.51
C ASN A 90 -10.35 13.96 -8.12
N GLU A 91 -10.23 12.98 -7.21
CA GLU A 91 -11.28 12.03 -6.80
C GLU A 91 -11.35 11.93 -5.27
N PRO A 92 -12.50 11.55 -4.66
CA PRO A 92 -12.58 11.31 -3.21
C PRO A 92 -11.57 10.26 -2.76
N VAL A 93 -10.86 10.52 -1.67
CA VAL A 93 -9.84 9.58 -1.14
C VAL A 93 -10.48 8.25 -0.75
N SER A 94 -11.69 8.28 -0.19
CA SER A 94 -12.47 7.08 0.16
C SER A 94 -12.70 6.15 -1.03
N LYS A 95 -13.00 6.70 -2.22
CA LYS A 95 -13.17 5.93 -3.46
C LYS A 95 -11.86 5.26 -3.88
N LEU A 96 -10.75 6.00 -3.86
CA LEU A 96 -9.43 5.46 -4.20
C LEU A 96 -9.01 4.34 -3.25
N ILE A 97 -9.31 4.48 -1.95
CA ILE A 97 -9.07 3.42 -0.96
C ILE A 97 -9.95 2.21 -1.27
N ALA A 98 -11.25 2.41 -1.49
CA ALA A 98 -12.19 1.33 -1.77
C ALA A 98 -11.83 0.53 -3.04
N GLU A 99 -11.28 1.19 -4.05
CA GLU A 99 -10.83 0.53 -5.29
C GLU A 99 -9.55 -0.30 -5.11
N ARG A 100 -8.63 0.13 -4.22
CA ARG A 100 -7.30 -0.50 -4.05
C ARG A 100 -7.22 -1.50 -2.90
N LEU A 101 -8.02 -1.29 -1.86
CA LEU A 101 -7.98 -2.07 -0.64
C LEU A 101 -8.28 -3.56 -0.87
N PRO A 102 -9.29 -3.96 -1.67
CA PRO A 102 -9.59 -5.39 -1.88
C PRO A 102 -8.43 -6.17 -2.49
N LEU A 103 -7.76 -5.60 -3.51
CA LEU A 103 -6.60 -6.23 -4.13
C LEU A 103 -5.41 -6.31 -3.16
N THR A 104 -5.18 -5.25 -2.39
CA THR A 104 -4.10 -5.23 -1.38
C THR A 104 -4.32 -6.30 -0.30
N VAL A 105 -5.54 -6.39 0.23
CA VAL A 105 -5.91 -7.40 1.23
C VAL A 105 -5.81 -8.81 0.64
N THR A 106 -6.33 -9.02 -0.57
CA THR A 106 -6.27 -10.32 -1.26
C THR A 106 -4.81 -10.76 -1.45
N LEU A 107 -3.96 -9.87 -1.97
CA LEU A 107 -2.54 -10.14 -2.14
C LEU A 107 -1.85 -10.47 -0.82
N SER A 108 -2.13 -9.69 0.23
CA SER A 108 -1.50 -9.88 1.53
C SER A 108 -1.89 -11.22 2.15
N ILE A 109 -3.17 -11.60 2.05
CA ILE A 109 -3.66 -12.90 2.55
C ILE A 109 -3.03 -14.05 1.76
N LEU A 110 -3.02 -13.98 0.43
CA LEU A 110 -2.44 -15.03 -0.40
C LEU A 110 -0.93 -15.18 -0.18
N ALA A 111 -0.20 -14.06 -0.07
CA ALA A 111 1.22 -14.08 0.26
C ALA A 111 1.48 -14.67 1.64
N MET A 112 0.67 -14.33 2.65
CA MET A 112 0.76 -14.90 3.99
C MET A 112 0.50 -16.43 3.98
N LEU A 113 -0.54 -16.87 3.28
CA LEU A 113 -0.86 -18.30 3.15
C LEU A 113 0.26 -19.06 2.44
N PHE A 114 0.80 -18.51 1.36
CA PHE A 114 1.96 -19.07 0.66
C PHE A 114 3.19 -19.16 1.57
N THR A 115 3.46 -18.09 2.32
CA THR A 115 4.56 -18.03 3.28
C THR A 115 4.45 -19.16 4.29
N TYR A 116 3.28 -19.35 4.91
CA TYR A 116 3.08 -20.44 5.87
C TYR A 116 3.12 -21.82 5.23
N ALA A 117 2.57 -21.97 4.03
CA ALA A 117 2.60 -23.23 3.28
C ALA A 117 4.02 -23.68 2.93
N VAL A 118 4.96 -22.74 2.76
CA VAL A 118 6.36 -23.03 2.43
C VAL A 118 7.24 -23.07 3.68
N ALA A 119 7.18 -22.05 4.54
CA ALA A 119 8.06 -21.91 5.69
C ALA A 119 7.81 -22.98 6.76
N ILE A 120 6.55 -23.36 7.03
CA ILE A 120 6.25 -24.35 8.08
C ILE A 120 6.82 -25.72 7.72
N PRO A 121 6.57 -26.31 6.53
CA PRO A 121 7.16 -27.59 6.17
C PRO A 121 8.69 -27.56 6.12
N ILE A 122 9.28 -26.50 5.56
CA ILE A 122 10.74 -26.33 5.52
C ILE A 122 11.32 -26.27 6.94
N GLY A 123 10.70 -25.51 7.84
CA GLY A 123 11.10 -25.41 9.24
C GLY A 123 11.02 -26.75 9.97
N ILE A 124 9.93 -27.50 9.78
CA ILE A 124 9.77 -28.84 10.36
C ILE A 124 10.83 -29.81 9.80
N ALA A 125 11.04 -29.82 8.49
CA ALA A 125 12.00 -30.70 7.83
C ALA A 125 13.45 -30.42 8.31
N SER A 126 13.84 -29.14 8.35
CA SER A 126 15.17 -28.71 8.80
C SER A 126 15.38 -29.01 10.28
N ALA A 127 14.36 -28.79 11.13
CA ALA A 127 14.44 -29.07 12.56
C ALA A 127 14.52 -30.57 12.89
N THR A 128 13.87 -31.43 12.08
CA THR A 128 13.85 -32.88 12.29
C THR A 128 15.06 -33.59 11.66
N HIS A 129 15.67 -33.03 10.62
CA HIS A 129 16.81 -33.60 9.88
C HIS A 129 18.02 -32.66 9.90
N GLN A 130 18.45 -32.28 11.10
CA GLN A 130 19.55 -31.35 11.32
C GLN A 130 20.84 -31.82 10.65
N TYR A 131 21.59 -30.88 10.07
CA TYR A 131 22.86 -31.11 9.37
C TYR A 131 22.77 -32.00 8.11
N SER A 132 21.55 -32.26 7.62
CA SER A 132 21.34 -32.96 6.36
C SER A 132 21.58 -32.04 5.16
N ILE A 133 21.78 -32.64 3.98
CA ILE A 133 21.87 -31.88 2.72
C ILE A 133 20.60 -31.05 2.48
N ALA A 134 19.43 -31.56 2.89
CA ALA A 134 18.17 -30.84 2.79
C ALA A 134 18.14 -29.59 3.68
N ASP A 135 18.57 -29.72 4.94
CA ASP A 135 18.69 -28.61 5.90
C ASP A 135 19.62 -27.50 5.37
N TYR A 136 20.82 -27.86 4.92
CA TYR A 136 21.74 -26.90 4.30
C TYR A 136 21.15 -26.25 3.04
N SER A 137 20.46 -27.02 2.18
CA SER A 137 19.85 -26.50 0.97
C SER A 137 18.75 -25.48 1.27
N PHE A 138 17.88 -25.78 2.24
CA PHE A 138 16.82 -24.86 2.66
C PHE A 138 17.38 -23.61 3.34
N THR A 139 18.41 -23.77 4.17
CA THR A 139 19.09 -22.66 4.83
C THR A 139 19.73 -21.71 3.81
N VAL A 140 20.44 -22.24 2.82
CA VAL A 140 21.03 -21.44 1.73
C VAL A 140 19.94 -20.75 0.91
N ALA A 141 18.85 -21.45 0.59
CA ALA A 141 17.73 -20.85 -0.14
C ALA A 141 17.05 -19.72 0.66
N GLY A 142 16.85 -19.90 1.97
CA GLY A 142 16.31 -18.88 2.87
C GLY A 142 17.21 -17.64 2.93
N PHE A 143 18.52 -17.82 3.08
CA PHE A 143 19.47 -16.71 3.05
C PHE A 143 19.52 -16.01 1.70
N ALA A 144 19.44 -16.74 0.58
CA ALA A 144 19.35 -16.12 -0.74
C ALA A 144 18.09 -15.26 -0.88
N GLY A 145 16.94 -15.75 -0.37
CA GLY A 145 15.70 -14.98 -0.32
C GLY A 145 15.82 -13.68 0.47
N LEU A 146 16.51 -13.70 1.62
CA LEU A 146 16.76 -12.50 2.43
C LEU A 146 17.78 -11.54 1.81
N ALA A 147 18.80 -12.08 1.15
CA ALA A 147 19.91 -11.28 0.61
C ALA A 147 19.54 -10.56 -0.69
N ILE A 148 18.62 -11.12 -1.48
CA ILE A 148 18.20 -10.53 -2.75
C ILE A 148 17.17 -9.40 -2.47
N PRO A 149 17.41 -8.17 -2.95
CA PRO A 149 16.41 -7.11 -2.83
C PRO A 149 15.10 -7.46 -3.55
N ASN A 150 13.96 -7.23 -2.89
CA ASN A 150 12.63 -7.56 -3.44
C ASN A 150 12.38 -6.98 -4.84
N PHE A 151 12.84 -5.75 -5.11
CA PHE A 151 12.67 -5.15 -6.43
C PHE A 151 13.45 -5.91 -7.51
N LEU A 152 14.65 -6.40 -7.19
CA LEU A 152 15.49 -7.14 -8.13
C LEU A 152 14.88 -8.51 -8.42
N LEU A 153 14.43 -9.20 -7.36
CA LEU A 153 13.71 -10.47 -7.49
C LEU A 153 12.44 -10.30 -8.34
N ALA A 154 11.68 -9.23 -8.13
CA ALA A 154 10.52 -8.90 -8.93
C ALA A 154 10.86 -8.73 -10.41
N LEU A 155 11.91 -7.97 -10.74
CA LEU A 155 12.35 -7.76 -12.13
C LEU A 155 12.74 -9.07 -12.83
N VAL A 156 13.50 -9.94 -12.14
CA VAL A 156 13.91 -11.24 -12.68
C VAL A 156 12.68 -12.12 -12.93
N LEU A 157 11.77 -12.23 -11.95
CA LEU A 157 10.56 -13.04 -12.09
C LEU A 157 9.64 -12.49 -13.19
N MET A 158 9.47 -11.17 -13.26
CA MET A 158 8.71 -10.51 -14.35
C MET A 158 9.30 -10.86 -15.72
N PHE A 159 10.62 -10.82 -15.87
CA PHE A 159 11.28 -11.19 -17.13
C PHE A 159 11.06 -12.66 -17.50
N ILE A 160 11.22 -13.58 -16.54
CA ILE A 160 10.99 -15.02 -16.76
C ILE A 160 9.53 -15.27 -17.15
N PHE A 161 8.58 -14.68 -16.43
CA PHE A 161 7.15 -14.87 -16.69
C PHE A 161 6.74 -14.28 -18.04
N TYR A 162 7.29 -13.11 -18.40
CA TYR A 162 7.10 -12.54 -19.73
C TYR A 162 7.68 -13.44 -20.83
N LYS A 163 8.93 -13.90 -20.67
CA LYS A 163 9.65 -14.64 -21.72
C LYS A 163 9.09 -16.03 -21.98
N TYR A 164 8.73 -16.76 -20.92
CA TYR A 164 8.34 -18.17 -21.01
C TYR A 164 6.83 -18.39 -20.96
N PHE A 165 6.08 -17.49 -20.30
CA PHE A 165 4.63 -17.64 -20.10
C PHE A 165 3.80 -16.57 -20.81
N ASN A 166 4.46 -15.62 -21.52
CA ASN A 166 3.84 -14.51 -22.23
C ASN A 166 2.89 -13.68 -21.33
N LEU A 167 3.21 -13.61 -20.03
CA LEU A 167 2.45 -12.82 -19.06
C LEU A 167 2.94 -11.38 -19.03
N SER A 168 2.05 -10.44 -18.76
CA SER A 168 2.44 -9.03 -18.73
C SER A 168 3.40 -8.78 -17.57
N ALA A 169 4.46 -8.01 -17.82
CA ALA A 169 5.44 -7.71 -16.79
C ALA A 169 4.88 -6.74 -15.73
N GLY A 170 3.94 -5.86 -16.11
CA GLY A 170 3.51 -4.74 -15.29
C GLY A 170 2.14 -4.91 -14.64
N GLY A 171 2.08 -5.59 -13.49
CA GLY A 171 0.91 -5.61 -12.61
C GLY A 171 0.18 -6.95 -12.52
N LEU A 172 -1.00 -6.93 -11.90
CA LEU A 172 -1.83 -8.13 -11.69
C LEU A 172 -2.68 -8.50 -12.91
N PHE A 173 -2.74 -7.65 -13.93
CA PHE A 173 -3.61 -7.85 -15.08
C PHE A 173 -2.85 -7.59 -16.37
N SER A 174 -3.14 -8.40 -17.39
CA SER A 174 -2.71 -8.11 -18.75
C SER A 174 -3.35 -6.81 -19.28
N LEU A 175 -2.74 -6.22 -20.31
CA LEU A 175 -3.15 -4.92 -20.86
C LEU A 175 -4.65 -4.87 -21.21
N GLU A 176 -5.21 -5.97 -21.72
CA GLU A 176 -6.63 -6.09 -22.04
C GLU A 176 -7.52 -6.00 -20.79
N TYR A 177 -7.13 -6.65 -19.69
CA TYR A 177 -7.93 -6.72 -18.48
C TYR A 177 -7.70 -5.57 -17.49
N GLN A 178 -6.73 -4.68 -17.71
CA GLN A 178 -6.45 -3.56 -16.80
C GLN A 178 -7.68 -2.66 -16.59
N ILE A 179 -8.31 -2.23 -17.69
CA ILE A 179 -9.51 -1.35 -17.66
C ILE A 179 -10.83 -2.10 -17.89
N ALA A 180 -10.77 -3.40 -18.18
CA ALA A 180 -11.98 -4.19 -18.38
C ALA A 180 -12.83 -4.30 -17.10
N PRO A 181 -14.16 -4.39 -17.21
CA PRO A 181 -15.01 -4.68 -16.07
C PRO A 181 -14.69 -6.06 -15.47
N TRP A 182 -15.07 -6.26 -14.21
CA TRP A 182 -14.90 -7.54 -13.54
C TRP A 182 -15.65 -8.65 -14.27
N SER A 183 -14.92 -9.70 -14.64
CA SER A 183 -15.41 -10.89 -15.31
C SER A 183 -14.61 -12.10 -14.84
N LEU A 184 -15.13 -13.31 -15.09
CA LEU A 184 -14.38 -14.54 -14.81
C LEU A 184 -13.04 -14.58 -15.56
N GLY A 185 -13.00 -14.07 -16.79
CA GLY A 185 -11.76 -13.92 -17.56
C GLY A 185 -10.73 -13.05 -16.85
N LYS A 186 -11.16 -11.89 -16.33
CA LYS A 186 -10.31 -10.97 -15.55
C LYS A 186 -9.79 -11.60 -14.26
N VAL A 187 -10.61 -12.41 -13.57
CA VAL A 187 -10.18 -13.13 -12.36
C VAL A 187 -9.15 -14.21 -12.70
N ILE A 188 -9.36 -14.98 -13.77
CA ILE A 188 -8.41 -16.00 -14.21
C ILE A 188 -7.08 -15.37 -14.65
N ASP A 189 -7.15 -14.24 -15.37
CA ASP A 189 -5.96 -13.46 -15.74
C ASP A 189 -5.21 -12.98 -14.50
N MET A 190 -5.93 -12.48 -13.49
CA MET A 190 -5.33 -12.09 -12.20
C MET A 190 -4.61 -13.25 -11.52
N LEU A 191 -5.24 -14.42 -11.44
CA LEU A 191 -4.66 -15.62 -10.83
C LEU A 191 -3.37 -16.06 -11.54
N LYS A 192 -3.24 -15.83 -12.86
CA LYS A 192 -2.01 -16.13 -13.60
C LYS A 192 -0.86 -15.18 -13.26
N HIS A 193 -1.14 -13.93 -12.91
CA HIS A 193 -0.12 -12.94 -12.57
C HIS A 193 0.24 -12.94 -11.08
N LEU A 194 -0.60 -13.53 -10.21
CA LEU A 194 -0.38 -13.62 -8.76
C LEU A 194 0.91 -14.29 -8.28
N PRO A 195 1.48 -15.32 -8.96
CA PRO A 195 2.70 -15.96 -8.48
C PRO A 195 3.88 -15.01 -8.31
N ILE A 196 4.02 -14.00 -9.18
CA ILE A 196 5.13 -13.04 -9.11
C ILE A 196 5.10 -12.28 -7.78
N PRO A 197 4.06 -11.49 -7.44
CA PRO A 197 4.02 -10.76 -6.17
C PRO A 197 3.96 -11.69 -4.97
N ILE A 198 3.32 -12.86 -5.06
CA ILE A 198 3.26 -13.81 -3.94
C ILE A 198 4.66 -14.34 -3.60
N ILE A 199 5.47 -14.71 -4.60
CA ILE A 199 6.84 -15.18 -4.37
C ILE A 199 7.71 -14.04 -3.86
N VAL A 200 7.63 -12.85 -4.46
CA VAL A 200 8.43 -11.69 -4.04
C VAL A 200 8.12 -11.28 -2.60
N ILE A 201 6.84 -11.19 -2.24
CA ILE A 201 6.42 -10.81 -0.88
C ILE A 201 6.68 -11.95 0.10
N GLY A 202 6.37 -13.18 -0.31
CA GLY A 202 6.49 -14.36 0.53
C GLY A 202 7.94 -14.70 0.89
N THR A 203 8.85 -14.64 -0.08
CA THR A 203 10.28 -14.93 0.16
C THR A 203 10.92 -14.00 1.20
N ALA A 204 10.46 -12.74 1.28
CA ALA A 204 10.88 -11.81 2.32
C ALA A 204 10.36 -12.16 3.73
N GLY A 205 9.28 -12.96 3.83
CA GLY A 205 8.68 -13.39 5.10
C GLY A 205 8.90 -14.86 5.47
N THR A 206 9.47 -15.67 4.57
CA THR A 206 9.71 -17.12 4.79
C THR A 206 11.01 -17.45 5.52
N ALA A 207 11.86 -16.46 5.79
CA ALA A 207 13.19 -16.66 6.37
C ALA A 207 13.32 -16.06 7.77
#